data_AF-A0A1X7UQE1-F1
#
_entry.id   AF-A0A1X7UQE1-F1
#
_cell.length_a   1.000
_cell.length_b   1.000
_cell.length_c   1.000
_cell.angle_alpha   90.00
_cell.angle_beta   90.00
_cell.angle_gamma   90.00
#
_symmetry.space_group_name_H-M   'P 1'
#
loop_
_entity.id
_entity.type
_entity.pdbx_description
1 polymer ?
#
loop_
_entity_poly.entity_id
_entity_poly.type
_entity_poly.pdbx_seq_one_letter_code
_entity_poly.pdbx_strand_id
1 'polypeptide(L)'
;MATKRDVVQISSYSRRLKDNVKSMLDNYGEILKAAKVSSSEGQSSEYEANVYRVENEIEIRAANIVRAAESLSRLVSELKEYLILHDFSAINDSLTKRATELEQHQKTLLQDSERLFLSAKERELKAIEGGHNV
;
A
#
# COMPACT_ATOMS: atom_id res chain seq x y z
N MET A 1 -1.62 10.67 -6.61
CA MET A 1 -0.28 10.31 -7.14
C MET A 1 0.43 9.50 -6.06
N ALA A 2 1.08 8.39 -6.40
CA ALA A 2 1.85 7.61 -5.42
C ALA A 2 2.98 8.47 -4.83
N THR A 3 3.04 8.56 -3.51
CA THR A 3 4.05 9.33 -2.79
C THR A 3 5.41 8.63 -2.89
N LYS A 4 6.50 9.37 -2.62
CA LYS A 4 7.85 8.78 -2.54
C LYS A 4 7.91 7.64 -1.50
N ARG A 5 7.07 7.70 -0.45
CA ARG A 5 6.91 6.66 0.56
C ARG A 5 6.29 5.40 -0.02
N ASP A 6 5.26 5.54 -0.85
CA ASP A 6 4.59 4.43 -1.54
C ASP A 6 5.54 3.65 -2.43
N VAL A 7 6.37 4.35 -3.21
CA VAL A 7 7.37 3.72 -4.08
C VAL A 7 8.39 2.90 -3.27
N VAL A 8 8.85 3.45 -2.14
CA VAL A 8 9.79 2.75 -1.24
C VAL A 8 9.11 1.52 -0.61
N GLN A 9 7.86 1.65 -0.17
CA GLN A 9 7.11 0.55 0.44
C GLN A 9 6.86 -0.58 -0.57
N ILE A 10 6.38 -0.28 -1.77
CA ILE A 10 6.16 -1.25 -2.85
C ILE A 10 7.47 -1.94 -3.26
N SER A 11 8.58 -1.19 -3.36
CA SER A 11 9.87 -1.80 -3.69
C SER A 11 10.37 -2.75 -2.60
N SER A 12 10.09 -2.45 -1.32
CA SER A 12 10.39 -3.34 -0.20
C SER A 12 9.60 -4.64 -0.25
N TYR A 13 8.33 -4.59 -0.68
CA TYR A 13 7.48 -5.78 -0.89
C TYR A 13 8.02 -6.66 -1.99
N SER A 14 8.42 -6.07 -3.13
CA SER A 14 9.02 -6.81 -4.24
C SER A 14 10.31 -7.51 -3.82
N ARG A 15 11.16 -6.82 -3.04
CA ARG A 15 12.38 -7.41 -2.50
C ARG A 15 12.08 -8.59 -1.57
N ARG A 16 11.19 -8.41 -0.59
CA ARG A 16 10.79 -9.48 0.34
C ARG A 16 10.22 -10.69 -0.38
N LEU A 17 9.39 -10.50 -1.41
CA LEU A 17 8.88 -11.59 -2.23
C LEU A 17 10.02 -12.40 -2.84
N LYS A 18 10.95 -11.74 -3.53
CA LYS A 18 12.10 -12.38 -4.19
C LYS A 18 12.98 -13.12 -3.20
N ASP A 19 13.32 -12.48 -2.07
CA ASP A 19 14.22 -13.03 -1.06
C ASP A 19 13.60 -14.28 -0.40
N ASN A 20 12.30 -14.25 -0.06
CA ASN A 20 11.63 -15.39 0.55
C ASN A 20 11.44 -16.55 -0.44
N VAL A 21 11.05 -16.29 -1.70
CA VAL A 21 10.91 -17.34 -2.72
C VAL A 21 12.27 -18.00 -3.02
N LYS A 22 13.33 -17.19 -3.14
CA LYS A 22 14.69 -17.70 -3.31
C LYS A 22 15.10 -18.58 -2.14
N SER A 23 14.88 -18.12 -0.90
CA SER A 23 15.17 -18.90 0.31
C SER A 23 14.43 -20.24 0.33
N MET A 24 13.15 -20.27 -0.05
CA MET A 24 12.38 -21.52 -0.14
C MET A 24 12.98 -22.48 -1.17
N LEU A 25 13.32 -21.99 -2.37
CA LEU A 25 13.90 -22.80 -3.44
C LEU A 25 15.29 -23.35 -3.05
N ASP A 26 16.14 -22.50 -2.49
CA ASP A 26 17.49 -22.87 -2.06
C ASP A 26 17.43 -23.93 -0.95
N ASN A 27 16.60 -23.74 0.09
CA ASN A 27 16.43 -24.73 1.16
C ASN A 27 15.86 -26.06 0.63
N TYR A 28 14.88 -26.01 -0.27
CA TYR A 28 14.31 -27.21 -0.87
C TYR A 28 15.35 -27.98 -1.73
N GLY A 29 16.14 -27.26 -2.52
CA GLY A 29 17.22 -27.84 -3.32
C GLY A 29 18.25 -28.57 -2.45
N GLU A 30 18.60 -28.01 -1.30
CA GLU A 30 19.54 -28.65 -0.38
C GLU A 30 18.94 -29.86 0.33
N ILE A 31 17.64 -29.85 0.69
CA ILE A 31 16.95 -31.06 1.20
C ILE A 31 17.04 -32.20 0.19
N LEU A 32 16.81 -31.91 -1.10
CA LEU A 32 16.91 -32.92 -2.16
C LEU A 32 18.33 -33.48 -2.33
N LYS A 33 19.37 -32.66 -2.13
CA LYS A 33 20.76 -33.11 -2.15
C LYS A 33 21.06 -34.01 -0.97
N ALA A 34 20.66 -33.60 0.24
CA ALA A 34 20.88 -34.36 1.47
C ALA A 34 20.18 -35.74 1.42
N ALA A 35 18.94 -35.79 0.92
CA ALA A 35 18.18 -37.02 0.77
C ALA A 35 18.78 -38.03 -0.24
N LYS A 36 19.60 -37.59 -1.19
CA LYS A 36 20.30 -38.49 -2.13
C LYS A 36 21.54 -39.14 -1.51
N VAL A 37 22.17 -38.49 -0.53
CA VAL A 37 23.42 -38.96 0.09
C VAL A 37 23.16 -40.00 1.18
N SER A 38 21.98 -39.98 1.81
CA SER A 38 21.60 -40.95 2.85
C SER A 38 21.35 -42.37 2.33
N SER A 39 21.36 -42.61 1.02
CA SER A 39 21.09 -43.93 0.42
C SER A 39 22.34 -44.82 0.25
N SER A 40 23.55 -44.32 0.54
CA SER A 40 24.78 -45.11 0.45
C SER A 40 25.02 -45.87 1.76
N GLU A 41 24.68 -47.15 1.77
CA GLU A 41 24.80 -48.05 2.93
C GLU A 41 26.27 -48.28 3.33
N GLY A 42 26.59 -48.04 4.60
CA GLY A 42 27.85 -48.45 5.22
C GLY A 42 27.63 -48.74 6.69
N GLN A 43 27.94 -49.96 7.14
CA GLN A 43 27.86 -50.33 8.56
C GLN A 43 29.09 -49.80 9.31
N SER A 44 29.11 -48.50 9.61
CA SER A 44 30.14 -47.89 10.46
C SER A 44 29.54 -46.84 11.40
N SER A 45 30.20 -46.55 12.52
CA SER A 45 29.81 -45.47 13.44
C SER A 45 29.78 -44.09 12.76
N GLU A 46 30.55 -43.90 11.69
CA GLU A 46 30.48 -42.70 10.84
C GLU A 46 29.16 -42.58 10.06
N TYR A 47 28.54 -43.70 9.70
CA TYR A 47 27.25 -43.69 9.01
C TYR A 47 26.13 -43.19 9.92
N GLU A 48 26.03 -43.69 11.16
CA GLU A 48 25.04 -43.21 12.14
C GLU A 48 25.19 -41.72 12.44
N ALA A 49 26.43 -41.26 12.63
CA ALA A 49 26.72 -39.83 12.83
C ALA A 49 26.32 -38.98 11.62
N ASN A 50 26.52 -39.49 10.39
CA ASN A 50 26.13 -38.80 9.17
C ASN A 50 24.60 -38.75 9.00
N VAL A 51 23.89 -39.84 9.30
CA VAL A 51 22.42 -39.88 9.26
C VAL A 51 21.84 -38.83 10.21
N TYR A 52 22.29 -38.81 11.47
CA TYR A 52 21.83 -37.82 12.44
C TYR A 52 22.10 -36.37 11.99
N ARG A 53 23.27 -36.11 11.38
CA ARG A 53 23.60 -34.79 10.84
C ARG A 53 22.66 -34.40 9.70
N VAL A 54 22.38 -35.32 8.77
CA VAL A 54 21.47 -35.10 7.64
C VAL A 54 20.04 -34.85 8.12
N GLU A 55 19.56 -35.60 9.12
CA GLU A 55 18.23 -35.37 9.71
C GLU A 55 18.09 -33.97 10.29
N ASN A 56 19.04 -33.53 11.12
CA ASN A 56 19.05 -32.18 11.69
C ASN A 56 19.12 -31.10 10.61
N GLU A 57 19.93 -31.32 9.56
CA GLU A 57 20.05 -30.39 8.45
C GLU A 57 18.72 -30.25 7.69
N ILE A 58 18.05 -31.36 7.39
CA ILE A 58 16.75 -31.37 6.72
C ILE A 58 15.70 -30.65 7.59
N GLU A 59 15.69 -30.90 8.90
CA GLU A 59 14.76 -30.25 9.83
C GLU A 59 14.92 -28.73 9.83
N ILE A 60 16.16 -28.24 9.95
CA ILE A 60 16.46 -26.79 9.93
C ILE A 60 16.02 -26.17 8.60
N ARG A 61 16.28 -26.85 7.48
CA ARG A 61 15.90 -26.37 6.15
C ARG A 61 14.39 -26.34 5.97
N ALA A 62 13.68 -27.35 6.44
CA ALA A 62 12.22 -27.38 6.44
C ALA A 62 11.65 -26.22 7.28
N ALA A 63 12.22 -25.97 8.47
CA ALA A 63 11.84 -24.84 9.31
C ALA A 63 12.09 -23.48 8.62
N ASN A 64 13.16 -23.35 7.83
CA ASN A 64 13.42 -22.14 7.04
C ASN A 64 12.39 -21.93 5.92
N ILE A 65 11.94 -23.00 5.26
CA ILE A 65 10.88 -22.94 4.24
C ILE A 65 9.58 -22.44 4.89
N VAL A 66 9.19 -23.00 6.04
CA VAL A 66 7.98 -22.57 6.77
C VAL A 66 8.06 -21.11 7.19
N ARG A 67 9.22 -20.66 7.70
CA ARG A 67 9.44 -19.25 8.06
C ARG A 67 9.30 -18.31 6.86
N ALA A 68 9.85 -18.69 5.71
CA ALA A 68 9.69 -17.91 4.49
C ALA A 68 8.22 -17.85 4.02
N ALA A 69 7.48 -18.96 4.13
CA ALA A 69 6.06 -19.01 3.80
C ALA A 69 5.20 -18.14 4.74
N GLU A 70 5.51 -18.11 6.03
CA GLU A 70 4.85 -17.20 6.98
C GLU A 70 5.13 -15.74 6.64
N SER A 71 6.38 -15.41 6.31
CA SER A 71 6.79 -14.07 5.87
C SER A 71 6.03 -13.62 4.61
N LEU A 72 5.80 -14.52 3.65
CA LEU A 72 4.98 -14.28 2.47
C LEU A 72 3.50 -14.08 2.82
N SER A 73 2.98 -14.84 3.78
CA SER A 73 1.59 -14.70 4.25
C SER A 73 1.36 -13.34 4.91
N ARG A 74 2.34 -12.88 5.70
CA ARG A 74 2.34 -11.53 6.28
C ARG A 74 2.42 -10.45 5.20
N LEU A 75 3.25 -10.65 4.17
CA LEU A 75 3.34 -9.75 3.02
C LEU A 75 2.00 -9.58 2.30
N VAL A 76 1.23 -10.67 2.14
CA VAL A 76 -0.12 -10.60 1.55
C VAL A 76 -1.07 -9.76 2.40
N SER A 77 -1.02 -9.91 3.73
CA SER A 77 -1.84 -9.09 4.64
C SER A 77 -1.45 -7.62 4.58
N GLU A 78 -0.15 -7.32 4.56
CA GLU A 78 0.36 -5.94 4.42
C GLU A 78 -0.05 -5.31 3.08
N LEU A 79 -0.07 -6.08 1.99
CA LEU A 79 -0.55 -5.61 0.68
C LEU A 79 -2.04 -5.29 0.70
N LYS A 80 -2.86 -6.11 1.37
CA LYS A 80 -4.29 -5.83 1.53
C LYS A 80 -4.52 -4.55 2.33
N GLU A 81 -3.80 -4.38 3.45
CA GLU A 81 -3.86 -3.16 4.26
C GLU A 81 -3.45 -1.93 3.43
N TYR A 82 -2.36 -2.03 2.68
CA TYR A 82 -1.90 -0.96 1.81
C TYR A 82 -2.96 -0.53 0.78
N LEU A 83 -3.57 -1.49 0.08
CA LEU A 83 -4.59 -1.21 -0.93
C LEU A 83 -5.86 -0.59 -0.33
N ILE A 84 -6.30 -1.10 0.83
CA ILE A 84 -7.47 -0.56 1.53
C ILE A 84 -7.21 0.89 1.96
N LEU A 85 -6.07 1.16 2.61
CA LEU A 85 -5.78 2.49 3.16
C LEU A 85 -5.47 3.54 2.10
N HIS A 86 -4.78 3.16 1.02
CA HIS A 86 -4.41 4.11 -0.03
C HIS A 86 -5.63 4.62 -0.81
N ASP A 87 -6.65 3.79 -1.03
CA ASP A 87 -7.89 4.23 -1.67
C ASP A 87 -8.62 5.30 -0.85
N PHE A 88 -8.67 5.17 0.49
CA PHE A 88 -9.31 6.18 1.34
C PHE A 88 -8.59 7.53 1.30
N SER A 89 -7.25 7.54 1.31
CA SER A 89 -6.51 8.80 1.24
C SER A 89 -6.78 9.55 -0.06
N ALA A 90 -6.75 8.85 -1.20
CA ALA A 90 -7.01 9.46 -2.50
C ALA A 90 -8.45 9.97 -2.63
N ILE A 91 -9.43 9.21 -2.11
CA ILE A 91 -10.83 9.63 -2.06
C ILE A 91 -11.01 10.85 -1.16
N ASN A 92 -10.39 10.87 0.03
CA ASN A 92 -10.45 12.01 0.94
C ASN A 92 -9.85 13.27 0.32
N ASP A 93 -8.71 13.17 -0.36
CA ASP A 93 -8.10 14.30 -1.05
C ASP A 93 -9.03 14.86 -2.14
N SER A 94 -9.63 13.97 -2.94
CA SER A 94 -10.59 14.37 -3.97
C SER A 94 -11.86 14.99 -3.37
N LEU A 95 -12.36 14.43 -2.27
CA LEU A 95 -13.54 14.93 -1.58
C LEU A 95 -13.28 16.30 -0.97
N THR A 96 -12.14 16.46 -0.29
CA THR A 96 -11.71 17.72 0.32
C THR A 96 -11.58 18.80 -0.75
N LYS A 97 -10.90 18.50 -1.86
CA LYS A 97 -10.77 19.43 -2.99
C LYS A 97 -12.14 19.89 -3.49
N ARG A 98 -13.06 18.95 -3.72
CA ARG A 98 -14.40 19.26 -4.22
C ARG A 98 -15.25 20.03 -3.21
N ALA A 99 -15.12 19.73 -1.92
CA ALA A 99 -15.76 20.49 -0.85
C ALA A 99 -15.28 21.95 -0.84
N THR A 100 -13.95 22.17 -0.93
CA THR A 100 -13.38 23.52 -1.00
C THR A 100 -13.81 24.27 -2.26
N GLU A 101 -13.85 23.61 -3.42
CA GLU A 101 -14.34 24.21 -4.67
C GLU A 101 -15.82 24.64 -4.55
N LEU A 102 -16.66 23.80 -3.94
CA LEU A 102 -18.07 24.12 -3.71
C LEU A 102 -18.24 25.28 -2.73
N GLU A 103 -17.48 25.31 -1.62
CA GLU A 103 -17.51 26.43 -0.67
C GLU A 103 -17.08 27.75 -1.32
N GLN A 104 -16.03 27.71 -2.15
CA GLN A 104 -15.58 28.90 -2.89
C GLN A 104 -16.65 29.37 -3.88
N HIS A 105 -17.23 28.44 -4.64
CA HIS A 105 -18.28 28.77 -5.59
C HIS A 105 -19.51 29.37 -4.89
N GLN A 106 -19.92 28.81 -3.75
CA GLN A 106 -21.02 29.34 -2.95
C GLN A 106 -20.74 30.76 -2.44
N LYS A 107 -19.51 31.04 -1.98
CA LYS A 107 -19.11 32.39 -1.58
C LYS A 107 -19.17 33.38 -2.73
N THR A 108 -18.69 33.01 -3.92
CA THR A 108 -18.77 33.86 -5.10
C THR A 108 -20.22 34.16 -5.48
N LEU A 109 -21.10 33.16 -5.49
CA LEU A 109 -22.53 33.36 -5.78
C LEU A 109 -23.21 34.30 -4.78
N LEU A 110 -22.89 34.19 -3.49
CA LEU A 110 -23.39 35.10 -2.45
C LEU A 110 -22.91 36.54 -2.70
N GLN A 111 -21.62 36.73 -2.97
CA GLN A 111 -21.05 38.05 -3.26
C GLN A 111 -21.66 38.68 -4.52
N ASP A 112 -21.89 37.89 -5.58
CA ASP A 112 -22.52 38.36 -6.80
C ASP A 112 -23.99 38.76 -6.56
N SER A 113 -24.73 37.97 -5.76
CA SER A 113 -26.10 38.29 -5.37
C SER A 113 -26.18 39.59 -4.57
N GLU A 114 -25.29 39.79 -3.60
CA GLU A 114 -25.20 41.02 -2.81
C GLU A 114 -24.88 42.23 -3.69
N ARG A 115 -23.92 42.09 -4.60
CA ARG A 115 -23.53 43.15 -5.54
C ARG A 115 -24.68 43.54 -6.47
N LEU A 116 -25.40 42.55 -7.00
CA LEU A 116 -26.56 42.80 -7.87
C LEU A 116 -27.66 43.55 -7.12
N PHE A 117 -27.95 43.14 -5.88
CA PHE A 117 -28.93 43.79 -5.01
C PHE A 117 -28.58 45.26 -4.74
N LEU A 118 -27.33 45.54 -4.38
CA LEU A 118 -26.85 46.91 -4.16
C LEU A 118 -26.94 47.77 -5.43
N SER A 119 -26.54 47.24 -6.59
CA SER A 119 -26.64 48.00 -7.84
C SER A 119 -28.08 48.28 -8.25
N ALA A 120 -29.02 47.36 -7.96
CA ALA A 120 -30.43 47.56 -8.22
C ALA A 120 -31.00 48.68 -7.32
N LYS A 121 -30.67 48.65 -6.03
CA LYS A 121 -31.00 49.72 -5.06
C LYS A 121 -30.51 51.09 -5.52
N GLU A 122 -29.26 51.19 -5.97
CA GLU A 122 -28.68 52.45 -6.47
C GLU A 122 -29.40 52.97 -7.72
N ARG A 123 -29.76 52.09 -8.66
CA ARG A 123 -30.52 52.46 -9.86
C ARG A 123 -31.91 53.01 -9.51
N GLU A 124 -32.57 52.37 -8.56
CA GLU A 124 -33.90 52.79 -8.09
C GLU A 124 -33.84 54.17 -7.42
N LEU A 125 -32.84 54.41 -6.58
CA LEU A 125 -32.62 55.71 -5.93
C LEU A 125 -32.42 56.84 -6.97
N LYS A 126 -31.56 56.60 -7.96
CA LYS A 126 -31.30 57.55 -9.05
C LYS A 126 -32.55 57.83 -9.90
N ALA A 127 -33.41 56.84 -10.11
CA ALA A 127 -34.66 57.03 -10.85
C ALA A 127 -35.64 57.94 -10.08
N ILE A 128 -35.68 57.82 -8.74
CA ILE A 128 -36.50 58.68 -7.88
C ILE A 128 -35.97 60.12 -7.88
N GLU A 129 -34.65 60.30 -7.76
CA GLU A 129 -34.01 61.62 -7.76
C GLU A 129 -34.12 62.32 -9.13
N GLY A 130 -34.02 61.59 -10.23
CA GLY A 130 -34.19 62.13 -11.59
C GLY A 130 -35.63 62.51 -11.94
N GLY A 131 -36.63 61.93 -11.26
CA GLY A 131 -38.05 62.21 -11.48
C GLY A 131 -38.57 63.49 -10.82
N HIS A 132 -37.75 64.21 -10.04
CA HIS A 132 -38.11 65.45 -9.36
C HIS A 132 -37.68 66.74 -10.10
N ASN A 133 -37.11 66.62 -11.31
CA ASN A 133 -36.63 67.75 -12.12
C ASN A 133 -37.48 68.03 -13.39
N VAL A 134 -38.77 67.64 -13.39
CA VAL A 134 -39.76 68.04 -14.41
C VAL A 134 -40.98 68.60 -13.69
#